data_AF-A0A382Z5B6-F1
#
_entry.id   AF-A0A382Z5B6-F1
#
_cell.length_a   1.000
_cell.length_b   1.000
_cell.length_c   1.000
_cell.angle_alpha   90.00
_cell.angle_beta   90.00
_cell.angle_gamma   90.00
#
_symmetry.space_group_name_H-M   'P 1'
#
loop_
_entity.id
_entity.type
_entity.pdbx_description
1 polymer ?
#
loop_
_entity_poly.entity_id
_entity_poly.type
_entity_poly.pdbx_seq_one_letter_code
_entity_poly.pdbx_strand_id
1 'polypeptide(L)'
;GTFITLKIKKGSEEFLDSMRLKSIITKYSNYIPFPIYLKDLDNKEKEEKINEGDPLWLKDKKDIKPEDYKQFYNNISFNFDEPLKTIHYNAEGVINYKALLYFPTNQPMDLFQQDRKNKIKLYVQKVFITDDCDEIIPNWLRFVPGVIDSQDISLNISREMLQNNPVIAKIKKGITNKILNELTNLSNKENETYLKFWNNFGAVIKEGLYEFNDHHDKILPLLRFQTSESDNYISLNEYLKKMKSDQKEIYYFANTDKE
;
A
#
# COMPACT_ATOMS: atom_id res chain seq x y z
N GLY A 1 -25.07 19.41 22.73
CA GLY A 1 -23.75 18.75 22.68
C GLY A 1 -23.67 17.70 23.77
N THR A 2 -22.55 16.98 23.83
CA THR A 2 -22.34 15.91 24.82
C THR A 2 -21.03 16.19 25.55
N PHE A 3 -21.05 16.13 26.88
CA PHE A 3 -19.86 16.22 27.71
C PHE A 3 -19.54 14.85 28.31
N ILE A 4 -18.35 14.35 28.02
CA ILE A 4 -17.84 13.10 28.57
C ILE A 4 -16.66 13.44 29.46
N THR A 5 -16.73 13.05 30.74
CA THR A 5 -15.64 13.22 31.70
C THR A 5 -15.17 11.85 32.15
N LEU A 6 -13.92 11.52 31.83
CA LEU A 6 -13.28 10.27 32.23
C LEU A 6 -12.46 10.52 33.50
N LYS A 7 -12.75 9.78 34.58
CA LYS A 7 -11.88 9.72 35.75
C LYS A 7 -10.77 8.71 35.48
N ILE A 8 -9.56 9.21 35.29
CA ILE A 8 -8.38 8.38 34.99
C ILE A 8 -8.01 7.55 36.22
N LYS A 9 -7.77 6.25 36.01
CA LYS A 9 -7.31 5.33 37.05
C LYS A 9 -5.84 5.60 37.38
N LYS A 10 -5.44 5.28 38.61
CA LYS A 10 -4.03 5.29 39.02
C LYS A 10 -3.24 4.32 38.14
N GLY A 11 -2.10 4.74 37.61
CA GLY A 11 -1.29 4.00 36.64
C GLY A 11 -1.64 4.25 35.16
N SER A 12 -2.61 5.13 34.86
CA SER A 12 -2.98 5.53 33.50
C SER A 12 -2.75 7.03 33.26
N GLU A 13 -1.80 7.62 33.97
CA GLU A 13 -1.46 9.05 33.90
C GLU A 13 -0.96 9.48 32.52
N GLU A 14 -0.59 8.54 31.63
CA GLU A 14 -0.23 8.83 30.23
C GLU A 14 -1.34 9.58 29.48
N PHE A 15 -2.62 9.36 29.84
CA PHE A 15 -3.76 10.07 29.21
C PHE A 15 -3.97 11.48 29.75
N LEU A 16 -3.11 11.92 30.68
CA LEU A 16 -3.03 13.30 31.15
C LEU A 16 -1.87 14.05 30.46
N ASP A 17 -1.04 13.38 29.66
CA ASP A 17 0.06 14.00 28.94
C ASP A 17 -0.40 14.56 27.58
N SER A 18 -0.11 15.84 27.32
CA SER A 18 -0.56 16.53 26.12
C SER A 18 0.05 15.97 24.83
N MET A 19 1.35 15.62 24.84
CA MET A 19 2.01 15.02 23.67
C MET A 19 1.43 13.65 23.34
N ARG A 20 1.16 12.84 24.37
CA ARG A 20 0.53 11.54 24.24
C ARG A 20 -0.88 11.64 23.66
N LEU A 21 -1.71 12.54 24.19
CA LEU A 21 -3.04 12.81 23.64
C LEU A 21 -2.98 13.28 22.20
N LYS A 22 -2.06 14.21 21.87
CA LYS A 22 -1.82 14.67 20.49
C LYS A 22 -1.49 13.51 19.57
N SER A 23 -0.56 12.64 19.98
CA SER A 23 -0.20 11.42 19.22
C SER A 23 -1.40 10.49 19.00
N ILE A 24 -2.24 10.28 20.02
CA ILE A 24 -3.44 9.44 19.91
C ILE A 24 -4.45 10.07 18.93
N ILE A 25 -4.73 11.37 19.06
CA ILE A 25 -5.66 12.09 18.17
C ILE A 25 -5.14 12.05 16.73
N THR A 26 -3.86 12.36 16.50
CA THR A 26 -3.23 12.28 15.17
C THR A 26 -3.16 10.85 14.63
N LYS A 27 -3.15 9.82 15.48
CA LYS A 27 -3.18 8.44 14.99
C LYS A 27 -4.59 8.01 14.56
N TYR A 28 -5.60 8.28 15.38
CA TYR A 28 -6.93 7.68 15.22
C TYR A 28 -7.97 8.63 14.60
N SER A 29 -7.73 9.94 14.64
CA SER A 29 -8.74 10.96 14.34
C SER A 29 -8.21 12.09 13.47
N ASN A 30 -7.02 11.94 12.89
CA ASN A 30 -6.39 12.99 12.09
C ASN A 30 -7.18 13.41 10.87
N TYR A 31 -8.17 12.63 10.44
CA TYR A 31 -8.93 12.92 9.23
C TYR A 31 -10.45 12.93 9.45
N ILE A 32 -10.88 13.10 10.70
CA ILE A 32 -12.27 13.33 11.02
C ILE A 32 -12.65 14.73 10.49
N PRO A 33 -13.79 14.90 9.79
CA PRO A 33 -14.15 16.19 9.18
C PRO A 33 -14.46 17.29 10.21
N PHE A 34 -14.69 16.91 11.47
CA PHE A 34 -14.88 17.85 12.57
C PHE A 34 -13.53 18.28 13.16
N PRO A 35 -13.30 19.58 13.39
CA PRO A 35 -12.06 20.03 14.01
C PRO A 35 -11.97 19.54 15.45
N ILE A 36 -10.83 18.93 15.80
CA ILE A 36 -10.50 18.42 17.12
C ILE A 36 -9.50 19.37 17.75
N TYR A 37 -9.93 20.03 18.82
CA TYR A 37 -9.09 20.94 19.58
C TYR A 37 -8.58 20.26 20.84
N LEU A 38 -7.28 20.40 21.10
CA LEU A 38 -6.66 20.01 22.35
C LEU A 38 -6.31 21.27 23.14
N LYS A 39 -6.78 21.35 24.38
CA LYS A 39 -6.49 22.46 25.28
C LYS A 39 -5.15 22.25 25.98
N ASP A 40 -4.41 23.32 26.13
CA ASP A 40 -3.17 23.35 26.88
C ASP A 40 -3.46 23.18 28.39
N LEU A 41 -2.66 22.36 29.07
CA LEU A 41 -2.83 22.05 30.49
C LEU A 41 -2.42 23.25 31.37
N ASP A 42 -1.37 23.98 30.95
CA ASP A 42 -0.81 25.11 31.68
C ASP A 42 -1.57 26.40 31.38
N ASN A 43 -2.17 26.49 30.19
CA ASN A 43 -3.03 27.62 29.82
C ASN A 43 -4.35 27.15 29.20
N LYS A 44 -5.39 27.02 30.04
CA LYS A 44 -6.73 26.55 29.63
C LYS A 44 -7.44 27.42 28.59
N GLU A 45 -6.96 28.64 28.34
CA GLU A 45 -7.48 29.52 27.28
C GLU A 45 -6.83 29.27 25.91
N LYS A 46 -5.72 28.53 25.87
CA LYS A 46 -5.03 28.16 24.64
C LYS A 46 -5.52 26.79 24.17
N GLU A 47 -6.09 26.76 22.97
CA GLU A 47 -6.49 25.53 22.29
C GLU A 47 -5.82 25.43 20.91
N GLU A 48 -5.35 24.24 20.55
CA GLU A 48 -4.71 23.95 19.27
C GLU A 48 -5.58 22.95 18.50
N LYS A 49 -5.85 23.21 17.21
CA LYS A 49 -6.45 22.22 16.33
C LYS A 49 -5.42 21.15 15.99
N ILE A 50 -5.73 19.89 16.28
CA ILE A 50 -4.78 18.78 16.17
C ILE A 50 -4.96 17.96 14.88
N ASN A 51 -6.20 17.71 14.46
CA ASN A 51 -6.43 16.87 13.30
C ASN A 51 -6.29 17.65 11.98
N GLU A 52 -5.79 16.96 10.96
CA GLU A 52 -5.97 17.38 9.58
C GLU A 52 -7.47 17.28 9.19
N GLY A 53 -7.87 18.02 8.17
CA GLY A 53 -9.26 18.02 7.70
C GLY A 53 -9.57 16.77 6.88
N ASP A 54 -10.09 16.96 5.67
CA ASP A 54 -10.38 15.82 4.80
C ASP A 54 -9.10 15.07 4.38
N PRO A 55 -9.09 13.73 4.50
CA PRO A 55 -7.95 12.91 4.10
C PRO A 55 -7.61 13.07 2.62
N LEU A 56 -6.31 12.94 2.30
CA LEU A 56 -5.81 13.13 0.93
C LEU A 56 -6.51 12.22 -0.09
N TRP A 57 -6.76 10.96 0.28
CA TRP A 57 -7.43 9.96 -0.56
C TRP A 57 -8.94 10.20 -0.75
N LEU A 58 -9.52 11.19 -0.08
CA LEU A 58 -10.91 11.59 -0.30
C LEU A 58 -11.08 12.80 -1.20
N LYS A 59 -10.02 13.61 -1.36
CA LYS A 59 -10.03 14.80 -2.21
C LYS A 59 -10.07 14.40 -3.68
N ASP A 60 -10.66 15.25 -4.51
CA ASP A 60 -10.60 15.07 -5.94
C ASP A 60 -9.17 15.17 -6.45
N LYS A 61 -8.78 14.27 -7.37
CA LYS A 61 -7.40 14.18 -7.88
C LYS A 61 -6.88 15.50 -8.45
N LYS A 62 -7.77 16.32 -8.99
CA LYS A 62 -7.46 17.61 -9.62
C LYS A 62 -7.08 18.68 -8.59
N ASP A 63 -7.52 18.52 -7.35
CA ASP A 63 -7.31 19.48 -6.27
C ASP A 63 -6.12 19.11 -5.38
N ILE A 64 -5.43 18.01 -5.69
CA ILE A 64 -4.28 17.52 -4.93
C ILE A 64 -3.00 17.90 -5.67
N LYS A 65 -2.09 18.58 -4.97
CA LYS A 65 -0.78 18.92 -5.55
C LYS A 65 0.12 17.67 -5.57
N PRO A 66 1.04 17.55 -6.55
CA PRO A 66 2.03 16.48 -6.56
C PRO A 66 2.83 16.37 -5.25
N GLU A 67 3.19 17.51 -4.65
CA GLU A 67 3.93 17.56 -3.39
C GLU A 67 3.14 16.95 -2.22
N ASP A 68 1.81 17.11 -2.20
CA ASP A 68 0.96 16.52 -1.15
C ASP A 68 0.97 14.98 -1.26
N TYR A 69 0.94 14.44 -2.48
CA TYR A 69 1.07 13.00 -2.70
C TYR A 69 2.43 12.47 -2.26
N LYS A 70 3.50 13.19 -2.58
CA LYS A 70 4.87 12.83 -2.19
C LYS A 70 5.03 12.86 -0.67
N GLN A 71 4.60 13.94 -0.02
CA GLN A 71 4.67 14.06 1.43
C GLN A 71 3.90 12.92 2.10
N PHE A 72 2.71 12.59 1.59
CA PHE A 72 1.93 11.47 2.09
C PHE A 72 2.66 10.13 1.90
N TYR A 73 3.24 9.90 0.73
CA TYR A 73 4.05 8.71 0.44
C TYR A 73 5.22 8.59 1.42
N ASN A 74 6.00 9.65 1.64
CA ASN A 74 7.14 9.65 2.56
C ASN A 74 6.71 9.34 4.01
N ASN A 75 5.57 9.90 4.43
CA ASN A 75 5.02 9.65 5.76
C ASN A 75 4.58 8.20 5.99
N ILE A 76 4.16 7.48 4.94
CA ILE A 76 3.66 6.10 5.06
C ILE A 76 4.72 5.05 4.74
N SER A 77 5.63 5.35 3.81
CA SER A 77 6.71 4.45 3.41
C SER A 77 7.91 4.53 4.34
N PHE A 78 8.06 5.66 5.06
CA PHE A 78 9.28 6.04 5.79
C PHE A 78 10.52 6.18 4.90
N ASN A 79 10.31 6.30 3.58
CA ASN A 79 11.35 6.64 2.62
C ASN A 79 11.31 8.15 2.34
N PHE A 80 12.46 8.74 2.06
CA PHE A 80 12.59 10.14 1.68
C PHE A 80 12.94 10.27 0.19
N ASP A 81 12.13 9.63 -0.67
CA ASP A 81 12.27 9.63 -2.12
C ASP A 81 10.97 10.04 -2.83
N GLU A 82 10.95 9.95 -4.15
CA GLU A 82 9.72 10.13 -4.92
C GLU A 82 9.09 8.75 -5.17
N PRO A 83 7.75 8.61 -5.10
CA PRO A 83 7.13 7.37 -5.55
C PRO A 83 7.28 7.27 -7.07
N LEU A 84 7.61 6.08 -7.55
CA LEU A 84 7.63 5.78 -8.98
C LEU A 84 6.25 6.00 -9.60
N LYS A 85 5.20 5.67 -8.85
CA LYS A 85 3.82 5.83 -9.29
C LYS A 85 2.86 5.99 -8.14
N THR A 86 1.87 6.85 -8.33
CA THR A 86 0.73 7.04 -7.41
C THR A 86 -0.52 6.40 -7.99
N ILE A 87 -1.18 5.54 -7.21
CA ILE A 87 -2.46 4.91 -7.53
C ILE A 87 -3.52 5.48 -6.60
N HIS A 88 -4.15 6.57 -7.02
CA HIS A 88 -5.35 7.09 -6.37
C HIS A 88 -6.58 6.49 -7.07
N TYR A 89 -7.34 5.64 -6.38
CA TYR A 89 -8.40 4.84 -6.97
C TYR A 89 -9.67 4.88 -6.11
N ASN A 90 -10.83 4.99 -6.77
CA ASN A 90 -12.14 4.89 -6.16
C ASN A 90 -12.84 3.68 -6.77
N ALA A 91 -13.12 2.67 -5.96
CA ALA A 91 -13.88 1.50 -6.34
C ALA A 91 -15.32 1.68 -5.87
N GLU A 92 -16.26 1.54 -6.80
CA GLU A 92 -17.71 1.65 -6.54
C GLU A 92 -18.41 0.41 -7.11
N GLY A 93 -19.53 0.02 -6.50
CA GLY A 93 -20.38 -1.08 -6.97
C GLY A 93 -20.46 -2.21 -5.96
N VAL A 94 -19.94 -3.40 -6.31
CA VAL A 94 -20.04 -4.62 -5.47
C VAL A 94 -19.37 -4.44 -4.10
N ILE A 95 -18.26 -3.71 -4.07
CA ILE A 95 -17.64 -3.19 -2.85
C ILE A 95 -17.18 -1.75 -3.08
N ASN A 96 -17.36 -0.91 -2.07
CA ASN A 96 -17.07 0.51 -2.10
C ASN A 96 -15.87 0.82 -1.20
N TYR A 97 -14.78 1.27 -1.81
CA TYR A 97 -13.59 1.69 -1.10
C TYR A 97 -12.76 2.67 -1.91
N LYS A 98 -12.03 3.54 -1.20
CA LYS A 98 -11.02 4.40 -1.79
C LYS A 98 -9.65 3.87 -1.44
N ALA A 99 -8.72 3.96 -2.37
CA ALA A 99 -7.34 3.53 -2.19
C ALA A 99 -6.39 4.61 -2.66
N LEU A 100 -5.34 4.86 -1.88
CA LEU A 100 -4.20 5.66 -2.28
C LEU A 100 -2.95 4.83 -2.00
N LEU A 101 -2.46 4.18 -3.06
CA LEU A 101 -1.32 3.27 -3.03
C LEU A 101 -0.16 3.83 -3.84
N TYR A 102 1.05 3.36 -3.57
CA TYR A 102 2.24 3.82 -4.28
C TYR A 102 3.12 2.66 -4.74
N PHE A 103 3.79 2.84 -5.87
CA PHE A 103 4.97 2.07 -6.22
C PHE A 103 6.19 2.83 -5.73
N PRO A 104 6.98 2.29 -4.79
CA PRO A 104 8.22 2.93 -4.37
C PRO A 104 9.22 2.98 -5.52
N THR A 105 10.07 4.01 -5.56
CA THR A 105 11.21 4.04 -6.49
C THR A 105 12.32 3.15 -5.97
N ASN A 106 12.67 3.28 -4.68
CA ASN A 106 13.72 2.50 -4.06
C ASN A 106 13.20 1.27 -3.31
N GLN A 107 14.02 0.21 -3.33
CA GLN A 107 13.76 -0.99 -2.55
C GLN A 107 13.90 -0.67 -1.04
N PRO A 108 12.89 -0.98 -0.21
CA PRO A 108 13.01 -0.81 1.24
C PRO A 108 13.94 -1.88 1.82
N MET A 109 14.73 -1.52 2.83
CA MET A 109 15.73 -2.41 3.47
C MET A 109 15.11 -3.67 4.08
N ASP A 110 13.89 -3.58 4.56
CA ASP A 110 13.13 -4.66 5.17
C ASP A 110 12.35 -5.51 4.12
N LEU A 111 12.59 -5.38 2.81
CA LEU A 111 11.79 -6.07 1.79
C LEU A 111 11.81 -7.60 1.92
N PHE A 112 12.98 -8.15 2.27
CA PHE A 112 13.20 -9.60 2.36
C PHE A 112 13.18 -10.13 3.81
N GLN A 113 12.81 -9.29 4.78
CA GLN A 113 12.62 -9.75 6.15
C GLN A 113 11.37 -10.63 6.23
N GLN A 114 11.48 -11.78 6.89
CA GLN A 114 10.39 -12.77 6.97
C GLN A 114 9.18 -12.24 7.74
N ASP A 115 9.42 -11.39 8.73
CA ASP A 115 8.41 -10.76 9.59
C ASP A 115 7.95 -9.37 9.07
N ARG A 116 8.31 -9.02 7.82
CA ARG A 116 7.92 -7.75 7.23
C ARG A 116 6.39 -7.68 7.11
N LYS A 117 5.80 -6.77 7.88
CA LYS A 117 4.41 -6.39 7.74
C LYS A 117 4.17 -5.58 6.48
N ASN A 118 2.99 -5.74 5.89
CA ASN A 118 2.54 -4.85 4.83
C ASN A 118 2.46 -3.39 5.33
N LYS A 119 2.57 -2.42 4.43
CA LYS A 119 2.55 -0.97 4.75
C LYS A 119 1.22 -0.32 4.36
N ILE A 120 0.13 -1.08 4.39
CA ILE A 120 -1.21 -0.57 4.08
C ILE A 120 -1.96 -0.26 5.38
N LYS A 121 -2.36 1.00 5.53
CA LYS A 121 -3.25 1.40 6.63
C LYS A 121 -4.70 1.23 6.20
N LEU A 122 -5.45 0.44 6.96
CA LEU A 122 -6.88 0.24 6.79
C LEU A 122 -7.65 1.31 7.58
N TYR A 123 -8.48 2.04 6.85
CA TYR A 123 -9.48 2.95 7.34
C TYR A 123 -10.88 2.40 7.03
N VAL A 124 -11.82 2.75 7.87
CA VAL A 124 -13.25 2.51 7.66
C VAL A 124 -13.97 3.81 7.91
N GLN A 125 -14.65 4.32 6.89
CA GLN A 125 -15.40 5.58 6.98
C GLN A 125 -14.54 6.72 7.58
N LYS A 126 -13.31 6.91 7.05
CA LYS A 126 -12.31 7.89 7.52
C LYS A 126 -11.67 7.60 8.88
N VAL A 127 -12.10 6.58 9.61
CA VAL A 127 -11.55 6.22 10.92
C VAL A 127 -10.44 5.19 10.75
N PHE A 128 -9.27 5.45 11.32
CA PHE A 128 -8.16 4.50 11.31
C PHE A 128 -8.52 3.25 12.12
N ILE A 129 -8.41 2.08 11.50
CA ILE A 129 -8.70 0.79 12.15
C ILE A 129 -7.40 0.07 12.53
N THR A 130 -6.55 -0.18 11.55
CA THR A 130 -5.30 -0.92 11.76
C THR A 130 -4.31 -0.71 10.61
N ASP A 131 -3.03 -0.79 10.92
CA ASP A 131 -1.89 -0.91 10.00
C ASP A 131 -1.32 -2.35 10.00
N ASP A 132 -2.06 -3.27 10.61
CA ASP A 132 -1.72 -4.66 10.84
C ASP A 132 -2.89 -5.52 10.34
N CYS A 133 -2.95 -5.68 9.01
CA CYS A 133 -3.95 -6.47 8.31
C CYS A 133 -3.27 -7.13 7.10
N ASP A 134 -2.58 -8.25 7.33
CA ASP A 134 -1.83 -8.92 6.26
C ASP A 134 -2.72 -9.48 5.15
N GLU A 135 -3.99 -9.73 5.46
CA GLU A 135 -4.97 -10.20 4.47
C GLU A 135 -5.38 -9.14 3.44
N ILE A 136 -5.02 -7.86 3.65
CA ILE A 136 -5.44 -6.79 2.75
C ILE A 136 -4.76 -6.85 1.38
N ILE A 137 -3.57 -7.44 1.30
CA ILE A 137 -2.76 -7.49 0.07
C ILE A 137 -1.97 -8.82 0.03
N PRO A 138 -1.71 -9.41 -1.15
CA PRO A 138 -0.83 -10.58 -1.25
C PRO A 138 0.61 -10.27 -0.81
N ASN A 139 1.30 -11.25 -0.24
CA ASN A 139 2.67 -11.09 0.29
C ASN A 139 3.68 -10.72 -0.79
N TRP A 140 3.50 -11.21 -2.02
CA TRP A 140 4.33 -10.85 -3.18
C TRP A 140 4.11 -9.41 -3.68
N LEU A 141 3.16 -8.66 -3.10
CA LEU A 141 2.95 -7.22 -3.30
C LEU A 141 3.25 -6.38 -2.04
N ARG A 142 3.93 -6.95 -1.03
CA ARG A 142 4.28 -6.27 0.25
C ARG A 142 5.13 -5.00 0.12
N PHE A 143 5.67 -4.73 -1.07
CA PHE A 143 6.40 -3.51 -1.38
C PHE A 143 5.48 -2.29 -1.58
N VAL A 144 4.16 -2.47 -1.71
CA VAL A 144 3.20 -1.37 -1.93
C VAL A 144 2.76 -0.76 -0.60
N PRO A 145 3.18 0.47 -0.25
CA PRO A 145 2.59 1.21 0.85
C PRO A 145 1.33 1.94 0.39
N GLY A 146 0.48 2.30 1.35
CA GLY A 146 -0.67 3.13 1.06
C GLY A 146 -1.79 3.02 2.07
N VAL A 147 -2.96 3.49 1.68
CA VAL A 147 -4.16 3.44 2.50
C VAL A 147 -5.33 2.91 1.72
N ILE A 148 -6.23 2.25 2.45
CA ILE A 148 -7.50 1.78 1.94
C ILE A 148 -8.57 2.23 2.92
N ASP A 149 -9.59 2.95 2.43
CA ASP A 149 -10.72 3.44 3.19
C ASP A 149 -11.99 2.75 2.70
N SER A 150 -12.47 1.76 3.45
CA SER A 150 -13.66 0.99 3.12
C SER A 150 -14.92 1.66 3.65
N GLN A 151 -15.98 1.69 2.84
CA GLN A 151 -17.31 2.12 3.28
C GLN A 151 -18.18 0.94 3.72
N ASP A 152 -17.78 -0.28 3.39
CA ASP A 152 -18.59 -1.50 3.54
C ASP A 152 -18.16 -2.39 4.73
N ILE A 153 -17.15 -1.96 5.49
CA ILE A 153 -16.74 -2.62 6.73
C ILE A 153 -17.36 -1.88 7.92
N SER A 154 -17.71 -2.61 8.99
CA SER A 154 -18.21 -2.01 10.23
C SER A 154 -17.09 -1.35 11.03
N LEU A 155 -17.34 -0.16 11.60
CA LEU A 155 -16.42 0.52 12.53
C LEU A 155 -16.12 -0.30 13.79
N ASN A 156 -17.01 -1.22 14.18
CA ASN A 156 -16.85 -2.05 15.39
C ASN A 156 -16.08 -3.34 15.12
N ILE A 157 -15.44 -3.48 13.96
CA ILE A 157 -14.74 -4.70 13.58
C ILE A 157 -13.48 -4.91 14.44
N SER A 158 -13.31 -6.13 14.96
CA SER A 158 -12.08 -6.51 15.68
C SER A 158 -10.97 -6.93 14.71
N ARG A 159 -9.72 -6.97 15.18
CA ARG A 159 -8.57 -7.45 14.39
C ARG A 159 -8.74 -8.90 13.93
N GLU A 160 -9.28 -9.75 14.81
CA GLU A 160 -9.58 -11.15 14.50
C GLU A 160 -10.65 -11.26 13.39
N MET A 161 -11.70 -10.45 13.47
CA MET A 161 -12.76 -10.42 12.47
C MET A 161 -12.28 -9.97 11.09
N LEU A 162 -11.19 -9.19 11.00
CA LEU A 162 -10.62 -8.76 9.72
C LEU A 162 -9.97 -9.91 8.94
N GLN A 163 -9.35 -10.88 9.61
CA GLN A 163 -8.61 -11.96 8.97
C GLN A 163 -9.48 -12.81 8.05
N ASN A 164 -10.75 -13.04 8.42
CA ASN A 164 -11.69 -13.84 7.64
C ASN A 164 -12.83 -13.01 7.04
N ASN A 165 -12.60 -11.69 6.87
CA ASN A 165 -13.66 -10.81 6.38
C ASN A 165 -13.83 -10.91 4.85
N PRO A 166 -15.04 -11.22 4.34
CA PRO A 166 -15.28 -11.36 2.90
C PRO A 166 -15.10 -10.05 2.12
N VAL A 167 -15.30 -8.89 2.75
CA VAL A 167 -15.04 -7.57 2.16
C VAL A 167 -13.53 -7.37 1.99
N ILE A 168 -12.72 -7.72 2.99
CA ILE A 168 -11.24 -7.67 2.90
C ILE A 168 -10.74 -8.55 1.76
N ALA A 169 -11.25 -9.78 1.62
CA ALA A 169 -10.88 -10.66 0.52
C ALA A 169 -11.23 -10.08 -0.87
N LYS A 170 -12.40 -9.44 -1.01
CA LYS A 170 -12.79 -8.75 -2.24
C LYS A 170 -11.92 -7.51 -2.51
N ILE A 171 -11.60 -6.72 -1.48
CA ILE A 171 -10.67 -5.58 -1.57
C ILE A 171 -9.30 -6.07 -2.03
N LYS A 172 -8.75 -7.11 -1.40
CA LYS A 172 -7.47 -7.76 -1.76
C LYS A 172 -7.46 -8.11 -3.25
N LYS A 173 -8.49 -8.79 -3.75
CA LYS A 173 -8.63 -9.11 -5.18
C LYS A 173 -8.70 -7.86 -6.06
N GLY A 174 -9.46 -6.85 -5.65
CA GLY A 174 -9.61 -5.58 -6.37
C GLY A 174 -8.29 -4.82 -6.50
N ILE A 175 -7.59 -4.59 -5.39
CA ILE A 175 -6.31 -3.87 -5.40
C ILE A 175 -5.21 -4.66 -6.10
N THR A 176 -5.19 -5.99 -5.96
CA THR A 176 -4.20 -6.85 -6.64
C THR A 176 -4.33 -6.71 -8.15
N ASN A 177 -5.56 -6.80 -8.67
CA ASN A 177 -5.83 -6.57 -10.09
C ASN A 177 -5.45 -5.16 -10.52
N LYS A 178 -5.75 -4.14 -9.70
CA LYS A 178 -5.39 -2.76 -10.02
C LYS A 178 -3.87 -2.58 -10.10
N ILE A 179 -3.12 -3.13 -9.15
CA ILE A 179 -1.65 -3.09 -9.12
C ILE A 179 -1.06 -3.78 -10.35
N LEU A 180 -1.49 -5.02 -10.65
CA LEU A 180 -1.02 -5.76 -11.83
C LEU A 180 -1.31 -5.02 -13.14
N ASN A 181 -2.47 -4.38 -13.27
CA ASN A 181 -2.80 -3.56 -14.44
C ASN A 181 -1.89 -2.34 -14.54
N GLU A 182 -1.59 -1.65 -13.43
CA GLU A 182 -0.67 -0.51 -13.45
C GLU A 182 0.78 -0.92 -13.76
N LEU A 183 1.22 -2.10 -13.29
CA LEU A 183 2.52 -2.68 -13.65
C LEU A 183 2.57 -3.05 -15.13
N THR A 184 1.51 -3.65 -15.67
CA THR A 184 1.40 -3.97 -17.11
C THR A 184 1.47 -2.71 -17.97
N ASN A 185 0.76 -1.65 -17.54
CA ASN A 185 0.81 -0.37 -18.23
C ASN A 185 2.22 0.25 -18.19
N LEU A 186 2.87 0.20 -17.03
CA LEU A 186 4.25 0.69 -16.87
C LEU A 186 5.21 -0.10 -17.77
N SER A 187 5.07 -1.42 -17.79
CA SER A 187 5.93 -2.30 -18.58
C SER A 187 5.79 -2.10 -20.09
N ASN A 188 4.60 -1.73 -20.55
CA ASN A 188 4.32 -1.52 -21.97
C ASN A 188 4.66 -0.11 -22.47
N LYS A 189 4.54 0.90 -21.61
CA LYS A 189 4.70 2.32 -22.00
C LYS A 189 6.06 2.90 -21.66
N GLU A 190 6.71 2.41 -20.61
CA GLU A 190 7.91 3.01 -20.01
C GLU A 190 8.91 1.90 -19.64
N ASN A 191 9.38 1.13 -20.63
CA ASN A 191 10.14 -0.09 -20.38
C ASN A 191 11.43 0.15 -19.55
N GLU A 192 12.17 1.23 -19.81
CA GLU A 192 13.39 1.55 -19.02
C GLU A 192 13.06 1.78 -17.54
N THR A 193 11.99 2.53 -17.27
CA THR A 193 11.47 2.76 -15.91
C THR A 193 11.01 1.45 -15.27
N TYR A 194 10.32 0.61 -16.05
CA TYR A 194 9.90 -0.71 -15.60
C TYR A 194 11.09 -1.62 -15.25
N LEU A 195 12.19 -1.57 -16.00
CA LEU A 195 13.39 -2.35 -15.70
C LEU A 195 14.04 -1.92 -14.39
N LYS A 196 14.06 -0.62 -14.07
CA LYS A 196 14.51 -0.12 -12.76
C LYS A 196 13.63 -0.67 -11.63
N PHE A 197 12.32 -0.64 -11.81
CA PHE A 197 11.37 -1.26 -10.89
C PHE A 197 11.61 -2.78 -10.75
N TRP A 198 11.81 -3.48 -11.87
CA TRP A 198 12.05 -4.92 -11.90
C TRP A 198 13.33 -5.31 -11.16
N ASN A 199 14.39 -4.52 -11.27
CA ASN A 199 15.62 -4.77 -10.51
C ASN A 199 15.41 -4.70 -8.99
N ASN A 200 14.53 -3.81 -8.52
CA ASN A 200 14.25 -3.62 -7.09
C ASN A 200 13.22 -4.63 -6.55
N PHE A 201 12.22 -5.02 -7.35
CA PHE A 201 11.02 -5.74 -6.87
C PHE A 201 10.72 -7.04 -7.64
N GLY A 202 11.48 -7.37 -8.68
CA GLY A 202 11.23 -8.54 -9.50
C GLY A 202 11.32 -9.86 -8.74
N ALA A 203 12.22 -9.95 -7.77
CA ALA A 203 12.35 -11.12 -6.88
C ALA A 203 11.04 -11.40 -6.13
N VAL A 204 10.41 -10.37 -5.55
CA VAL A 204 9.18 -10.53 -4.78
C VAL A 204 7.96 -10.76 -5.66
N ILE A 205 7.92 -10.18 -6.88
CA ILE A 205 6.85 -10.47 -7.85
C ILE A 205 6.87 -11.94 -8.28
N LYS A 206 8.06 -12.54 -8.44
CA LYS A 206 8.19 -13.97 -8.79
C LYS A 206 7.57 -14.89 -7.74
N GLU A 207 7.55 -14.51 -6.47
CA GLU A 207 6.89 -15.28 -5.40
C GLU A 207 5.39 -15.48 -5.71
N GLY A 208 4.75 -14.55 -6.43
CA GLY A 208 3.35 -14.67 -6.84
C GLY A 208 3.07 -15.81 -7.83
N LEU A 209 4.10 -16.42 -8.44
CA LEU A 209 3.95 -17.63 -9.27
C LEU A 209 4.07 -18.91 -8.45
N TYR A 210 4.68 -18.83 -7.26
CA TYR A 210 4.78 -19.96 -6.34
C TYR A 210 3.49 -20.13 -5.52
N GLU A 211 2.87 -19.02 -5.12
CA GLU A 211 1.59 -19.05 -4.42
C GLU A 211 0.45 -19.53 -5.32
N PHE A 212 -0.47 -20.33 -4.78
CA PHE A 212 -1.71 -20.68 -5.46
C PHE A 212 -2.63 -19.45 -5.52
N ASN A 213 -2.82 -18.90 -6.72
CA ASN A 213 -3.72 -17.77 -6.96
C ASN A 213 -4.19 -17.70 -8.43
N ASP A 214 -5.24 -16.91 -8.69
CA ASP A 214 -5.84 -16.74 -10.02
C ASP A 214 -5.13 -15.66 -10.87
N HIS A 215 -3.90 -15.28 -10.54
CA HIS A 215 -3.19 -14.15 -11.15
C HIS A 215 -1.95 -14.53 -11.97
N HIS A 216 -1.63 -15.82 -12.09
CA HIS A 216 -0.46 -16.29 -12.84
C HIS A 216 -0.42 -15.75 -14.28
N ASP A 217 -1.53 -15.76 -15.00
CA ASP A 217 -1.63 -15.22 -16.37
C ASP A 217 -1.32 -13.72 -16.48
N LYS A 218 -1.50 -12.96 -15.38
CA LYS A 218 -1.17 -11.54 -15.30
C LYS A 218 0.23 -11.28 -14.78
N ILE A 219 0.80 -12.21 -14.01
CA ILE A 219 2.16 -12.09 -13.47
C ILE A 219 3.19 -12.51 -14.52
N LEU A 220 2.93 -13.59 -15.28
CA LEU A 220 3.86 -14.11 -16.29
C LEU A 220 4.35 -13.04 -17.30
N PRO A 221 3.49 -12.17 -17.86
CA PRO A 221 3.93 -11.13 -18.82
C PRO A 221 4.79 -10.02 -18.18
N LEU A 222 4.72 -9.87 -16.85
CA LEU A 222 5.51 -8.87 -16.10
C LEU A 222 6.95 -9.34 -15.89
N LEU A 223 7.21 -10.64 -15.94
CA LEU A 223 8.55 -11.16 -15.69
C LEU A 223 9.56 -10.65 -16.71
N ARG A 224 10.78 -10.42 -16.25
CA ARG A 224 11.94 -10.15 -17.10
C ARG A 224 13.07 -11.13 -16.82
N PHE A 225 13.69 -11.59 -17.88
CA PHE A 225 14.75 -12.59 -17.88
C PHE A 225 15.92 -12.13 -18.74
N GLN A 226 17.13 -12.54 -18.36
CA GLN A 226 18.29 -12.49 -19.26
C GLN A 226 18.32 -13.78 -20.08
N THR A 227 18.96 -13.77 -21.24
CA THR A 227 19.10 -14.96 -22.09
C THR A 227 20.57 -15.32 -22.27
N SER A 228 20.83 -16.52 -22.81
CA SER A 228 22.19 -16.94 -23.19
C SER A 228 22.83 -16.06 -24.27
N GLU A 229 22.05 -15.21 -24.94
CA GLU A 229 22.51 -14.33 -26.03
C GLU A 229 22.76 -12.89 -25.56
N SER A 230 22.24 -12.50 -24.39
CA SER A 230 22.31 -11.12 -23.93
C SER A 230 22.05 -10.97 -22.42
N ASP A 231 22.81 -10.08 -21.81
CA ASP A 231 22.58 -9.59 -20.45
C ASP A 231 21.40 -8.61 -20.35
N ASN A 232 20.79 -8.23 -21.48
CA ASN A 232 19.61 -7.38 -21.45
C ASN A 232 18.39 -8.17 -21.00
N TYR A 233 17.61 -7.55 -20.11
CA TYR A 233 16.34 -8.09 -19.69
C TYR A 233 15.32 -8.05 -20.83
N ILE A 234 14.70 -9.20 -21.09
CA ILE A 234 13.57 -9.36 -22.01
C ILE A 234 12.37 -10.01 -21.30
N SER A 235 11.18 -9.73 -21.81
CA SER A 235 9.95 -10.42 -21.43
C SER A 235 9.83 -11.79 -22.11
N LEU A 236 8.94 -12.65 -21.59
CA LEU A 236 8.59 -13.90 -22.25
C LEU A 236 8.03 -13.66 -23.67
N ASN A 237 7.21 -12.63 -23.86
CA ASN A 237 6.66 -12.30 -25.18
C ASN A 237 7.75 -11.92 -26.19
N GLU A 238 8.80 -11.23 -25.76
CA GLU A 238 9.95 -10.92 -26.62
C GLU A 238 10.76 -12.17 -26.94
N TYR A 239 10.91 -13.09 -25.98
CA TYR A 239 11.52 -14.40 -26.24
C TYR A 239 10.72 -15.19 -27.29
N LEU A 240 9.40 -15.29 -27.11
CA LEU A 240 8.51 -16.03 -28.03
C LEU A 240 8.60 -15.51 -29.47
N LYS A 241 8.76 -14.20 -29.68
CA LYS A 241 8.95 -13.59 -31.02
C LYS A 241 10.28 -13.96 -31.67
N LYS A 242 11.28 -14.34 -30.88
CA LYS A 242 12.62 -14.72 -31.33
C LYS A 242 12.81 -16.24 -31.42
N MET A 243 11.82 -17.04 -31.01
CA MET A 243 11.88 -18.49 -31.13
C MET A 243 12.02 -18.91 -32.58
N LYS A 244 12.87 -19.91 -32.82
CA LYS A 244 12.97 -20.56 -34.14
C LYS A 244 11.67 -21.30 -34.45
N SER A 245 11.34 -21.42 -35.74
CA SER A 245 10.07 -22.00 -36.19
C SER A 245 9.87 -23.46 -35.79
N ASP A 246 10.95 -24.20 -35.56
CA ASP A 246 10.97 -25.60 -35.12
C ASP A 246 11.01 -25.76 -33.59
N GLN A 247 11.23 -24.68 -32.84
CA GLN A 247 11.31 -24.70 -31.38
C GLN A 247 9.90 -24.75 -30.75
N LYS A 248 9.64 -25.78 -29.93
CA LYS A 248 8.33 -26.01 -29.28
C LYS A 248 8.30 -25.66 -27.79
N GLU A 249 9.47 -25.51 -27.17
CA GLU A 249 9.62 -25.37 -25.72
C GLU A 249 10.47 -24.14 -25.38
N ILE A 250 10.27 -23.59 -24.18
CA ILE A 250 11.13 -22.54 -23.61
C ILE A 250 12.17 -23.23 -22.73
N TYR A 251 13.43 -23.18 -23.15
CA TYR A 251 14.54 -23.70 -22.36
C TYR A 251 15.01 -22.65 -21.36
N TYR A 252 15.24 -23.06 -20.12
CA TYR A 252 15.80 -22.21 -19.08
C TYR A 252 16.93 -22.95 -18.36
N PHE A 253 17.84 -22.18 -17.79
CA PHE A 253 18.88 -22.67 -16.90
C PHE A 253 18.78 -21.92 -15.58
N ALA A 254 18.90 -22.64 -14.46
CA ALA A 254 18.84 -22.07 -13.12
C ALA A 254 20.10 -22.47 -12.36
N ASN A 255 20.86 -21.48 -11.94
CA ASN A 255 22.07 -21.63 -11.13
C ASN A 255 22.10 -20.54 -10.06
N THR A 256 22.83 -20.78 -8.98
CA THR A 256 23.04 -19.78 -7.92
C THR A 256 23.94 -18.65 -8.37
N ASP A 257 24.91 -18.95 -9.24
CA ASP A 257 25.83 -17.99 -9.83
C ASP A 257 25.57 -17.85 -11.34
N LYS A 258 25.65 -16.61 -11.81
CA LYS A 258 25.46 -16.26 -13.21
C LYS A 258 26.69 -16.62 -14.06
N GLU A 259 27.88 -16.47 -13.49
CA GLU A 259 29.16 -16.92 -14.07
C GLU A 259 29.31 -18.44 -13.95
#